data_AF-A0A653UN51-F1
#
_entry.id   AF-A0A653UN51-F1
#
_cell.length_a   1.000
_cell.length_b   1.000
_cell.length_c   1.000
_cell.angle_alpha   90.00
_cell.angle_beta   90.00
_cell.angle_gamma   90.00
#
_symmetry.space_group_name_H-M   'P 1'
#
loop_
_entity.id
_entity.type
_entity.pdbx_description
1 polymer ?
#
loop_
_entity_poly.entity_id
_entity_poly.type
_entity_poly.pdbx_seq_one_letter_code
_entity_poly.pdbx_strand_id
1 'polypeptide(L)'
;MTLRQQHLWIAIVTTLGVWGLYVWQLLERVWVGDLKTTGFAGEMGGLFLFGLLLIGIAEGALTLIARLLPHADTRDGAAERKASLQASHVSLMALIGMVTVVAAVLFIIGWIGQSATARLLAATTPANLLVLIANGLMGCVVVSELIRFAMTLALLRARR
;
A
#
# COMPACT_ATOMS: atom_id res chain seq x y z
N MET A 1 -26.50 3.92 2.13
CA MET A 1 -25.10 4.20 2.55
C MET A 1 -24.84 5.69 2.37
N THR A 2 -24.05 6.35 3.22
CA THR A 2 -23.68 7.76 2.97
C THR A 2 -22.65 7.85 1.84
N LEU A 3 -22.62 8.97 1.11
CA LEU A 3 -21.65 9.22 0.02
C LEU A 3 -20.20 8.96 0.42
N ARG A 4 -19.84 9.32 1.66
CA ARG A 4 -18.50 9.08 2.23
C ARG A 4 -18.19 7.61 2.49
N GLN A 5 -19.19 6.82 2.88
CA GLN A 5 -19.06 5.38 3.07
C GLN A 5 -18.86 4.67 1.73
N GLN A 6 -19.58 5.11 0.68
CA GLN A 6 -19.37 4.61 -0.68
C GLN A 6 -17.97 4.97 -1.19
N HIS A 7 -17.51 6.20 -0.98
CA HIS A 7 -16.16 6.64 -1.34
C HIS A 7 -15.08 5.77 -0.68
N LEU A 8 -15.20 5.49 0.62
CA LEU A 8 -14.27 4.61 1.34
C LEU A 8 -14.24 3.19 0.76
N TRP A 9 -15.40 2.63 0.42
CA TRP A 9 -15.47 1.33 -0.23
C TRP A 9 -14.84 1.31 -1.61
N ILE A 10 -15.07 2.34 -2.42
CA ILE A 10 -14.44 2.48 -3.73
C ILE A 10 -12.92 2.54 -3.55
N ALA A 11 -12.41 3.36 -2.61
CA ALA A 11 -10.98 3.44 -2.33
C ALA A 11 -10.39 2.08 -1.93
N ILE A 12 -11.06 1.32 -1.06
CA ILE A 12 -10.63 -0.04 -0.68
C ILE A 12 -10.60 -0.97 -1.88
N VAL A 13 -11.68 -1.04 -2.66
CA VAL A 13 -11.80 -1.94 -3.81
C VAL A 13 -10.79 -1.58 -4.90
N THR A 14 -10.59 -0.29 -5.18
CA THR A 14 -9.59 0.18 -6.15
C THR A 14 -8.17 -0.15 -5.67
N THR A 15 -7.87 0.10 -4.40
CA THR A 15 -6.56 -0.21 -3.80
C THR A 15 -6.28 -1.72 -3.89
N LEU A 16 -7.24 -2.56 -3.49
CA LEU A 16 -7.11 -4.01 -3.55
C LEU A 16 -7.07 -4.54 -4.99
N GLY A 17 -7.82 -3.95 -5.91
CA GLY A 17 -7.83 -4.35 -7.31
C GLY A 17 -6.48 -4.07 -7.98
N VAL A 18 -6.00 -2.83 -7.89
CA VAL A 18 -4.75 -2.42 -8.52
C VAL A 18 -3.55 -3.14 -7.88
N TRP A 19 -3.41 -3.04 -6.56
CA TRP A 19 -2.26 -3.66 -5.88
C TRP A 19 -2.37 -5.17 -5.78
N GLY A 20 -3.57 -5.74 -5.69
CA GLY A 20 -3.76 -7.18 -5.67
C GLY A 20 -3.35 -7.83 -7.00
N LEU A 21 -3.77 -7.24 -8.13
CA LEU A 21 -3.33 -7.71 -9.45
C LEU A 21 -1.82 -7.54 -9.65
N TYR A 22 -1.26 -6.42 -9.19
CA TYR A 22 0.17 -6.18 -9.24
C TYR A 22 0.97 -7.18 -8.40
N VAL A 23 0.55 -7.43 -7.16
CA VAL A 23 1.18 -8.42 -6.25
C VAL A 23 1.05 -9.83 -6.80
N TRP A 24 -0.10 -10.16 -7.40
CA TRP A 24 -0.28 -11.45 -8.07
C TRP A 24 0.77 -11.66 -9.17
N GLN A 25 0.94 -10.69 -10.08
CA GLN A 25 1.95 -10.75 -11.14
C GLN A 25 3.38 -10.81 -10.58
N LEU A 26 3.67 -10.07 -9.51
CA LEU A 26 4.96 -10.12 -8.82
C LEU A 26 5.25 -11.54 -8.30
N LEU A 27 4.29 -12.14 -7.59
CA LEU A 27 4.43 -13.48 -7.02
C LEU A 27 4.58 -14.55 -8.10
N GLU A 28 3.80 -14.45 -9.17
CA GLU A 28 3.89 -15.36 -10.32
C GLU A 28 5.29 -15.33 -10.95
N ARG A 29 5.84 -14.13 -11.22
CA ARG A 29 7.19 -13.95 -11.79
C ARG A 29 8.29 -14.43 -10.86
N VAL A 30 8.16 -14.14 -9.56
CA VAL A 30 9.08 -14.65 -8.54
C VAL A 30 9.07 -16.19 -8.52
N TRP A 31 7.89 -16.80 -8.63
CA TRP A 31 7.74 -18.25 -8.59
C TRP A 31 8.30 -18.95 -9.82
N VAL A 32 8.18 -18.34 -11.00
CA VAL A 32 8.77 -18.83 -12.26
C VAL A 32 10.29 -18.62 -12.30
N GLY A 33 10.87 -17.92 -11.32
CA GLY A 33 12.33 -17.74 -11.21
C GLY A 33 12.86 -16.56 -12.03
N ASP A 34 12.00 -15.62 -12.40
CA ASP A 34 12.32 -14.44 -13.23
C ASP A 34 13.27 -13.45 -12.52
N LEU A 35 13.52 -13.64 -11.21
CA LEU A 35 14.45 -12.85 -10.39
C LEU A 35 15.90 -12.86 -10.88
N LYS A 36 16.27 -13.80 -11.77
CA LYS A 36 17.60 -13.86 -12.39
C LYS A 36 17.68 -13.15 -13.73
N THR A 37 16.54 -12.79 -14.34
CA THR A 37 16.52 -12.14 -15.65
C THR A 37 16.77 -10.64 -15.50
N THR A 38 17.35 -10.03 -16.54
CA THR A 38 17.57 -8.58 -16.60
C THR A 38 16.29 -7.78 -16.88
N GLY A 39 15.22 -8.44 -17.36
CA GLY A 39 13.94 -7.81 -17.69
C GLY A 39 13.03 -7.54 -16.49
N PHE A 40 13.14 -8.35 -15.42
CA PHE A 40 12.27 -8.30 -14.25
C PHE A 40 12.12 -6.89 -13.65
N ALA A 41 13.25 -6.19 -13.40
CA ALA A 41 13.21 -4.86 -12.81
C ALA A 41 12.50 -3.83 -13.70
N GLY A 42 12.72 -3.90 -15.02
CA GLY A 42 12.09 -3.00 -15.97
C GLY A 42 10.59 -3.25 -16.09
N GLU A 43 10.18 -4.51 -16.20
CA GLU A 43 8.79 -4.90 -16.33
C GLU A 43 7.98 -4.61 -15.05
N MET A 44 8.53 -4.98 -13.89
CA MET A 44 7.89 -4.68 -12.61
C MET A 44 7.88 -3.18 -12.31
N GLY A 45 8.94 -2.45 -12.68
CA GLY A 45 8.98 -0.99 -12.59
C GLY A 45 7.90 -0.32 -13.45
N GLY A 46 7.70 -0.80 -14.68
CA GLY A 46 6.64 -0.31 -15.56
C GLY A 46 5.24 -0.56 -14.99
N LEU A 47 4.98 -1.78 -14.51
CA LEU A 47 3.71 -2.14 -13.86
C LEU A 47 3.46 -1.33 -12.59
N PHE A 48 4.51 -1.05 -11.82
CA PHE A 48 4.45 -0.23 -10.61
C PHE A 48 4.04 1.21 -10.95
N LEU A 49 4.69 1.84 -11.93
CA LEU A 49 4.34 3.18 -12.40
C LEU A 49 2.92 3.24 -12.96
N PHE A 50 2.50 2.20 -13.69
CA PHE A 50 1.14 2.10 -14.19
C PHE A 50 0.11 1.98 -13.06
N GLY A 51 0.38 1.17 -12.03
CA GLY A 51 -0.45 1.06 -10.84
C GLY A 51 -0.58 2.39 -10.08
N LEU A 52 0.54 3.12 -9.90
CA LEU A 52 0.54 4.46 -9.33
C LEU A 52 -0.32 5.44 -10.14
N LEU A 53 -0.20 5.41 -11.46
CA LEU A 53 -1.00 6.24 -12.36
C LEU A 53 -2.50 5.95 -12.19
N LEU A 54 -2.89 4.67 -12.19
CA LEU A 54 -4.30 4.28 -12.01
C LEU A 54 -4.88 4.75 -10.68
N ILE A 55 -4.13 4.61 -9.60
CA ILE A 55 -4.57 5.06 -8.27
C ILE A 55 -4.64 6.58 -8.22
N GLY A 56 -3.63 7.28 -8.76
CA GLY A 56 -3.65 8.74 -8.84
C GLY A 56 -4.84 9.28 -9.62
N ILE A 57 -5.19 8.64 -10.74
CA ILE A 57 -6.39 9.00 -11.53
C ILE A 57 -7.66 8.73 -10.72
N ALA A 58 -7.77 7.56 -10.10
CA ALA A 58 -8.94 7.21 -9.31
C ALA A 58 -9.14 8.21 -8.15
N GLU A 59 -8.10 8.46 -7.35
CA GLU A 59 -8.15 9.36 -6.21
C GLU A 59 -8.38 10.82 -6.63
N GLY A 60 -7.79 11.23 -7.76
CA GLY A 60 -8.05 12.54 -8.38
C GLY A 60 -9.52 12.71 -8.78
N ALA A 61 -10.10 11.71 -9.44
CA ALA A 61 -11.52 11.73 -9.82
C ALA A 61 -12.45 11.76 -8.60
N LEU A 62 -12.15 10.92 -7.60
CA LEU A 62 -12.88 10.86 -6.33
C LEU A 62 -12.82 12.19 -5.56
N THR A 63 -11.66 12.84 -5.53
CA THR A 63 -11.47 14.16 -4.92
C THR A 63 -12.23 15.25 -5.67
N LEU A 64 -12.23 15.20 -7.01
CA LEU A 64 -12.96 16.15 -7.84
C LEU A 64 -14.47 16.05 -7.59
N ILE A 65 -15.02 14.84 -7.56
CA ILE A 65 -16.44 14.59 -7.26
C ILE A 65 -16.79 15.11 -5.86
N ALA A 66 -15.94 14.87 -4.87
CA ALA A 66 -16.16 15.33 -3.50
C ALA A 66 -16.16 16.86 -3.38
N ARG A 67 -15.35 17.57 -4.17
CA ARG A 67 -15.33 19.05 -4.21
C ARG A 67 -16.55 19.65 -4.87
N LEU A 68 -17.16 18.94 -5.82
CA LEU A 68 -18.31 19.43 -6.57
C LEU A 68 -19.65 19.20 -5.83
N LEU A 69 -19.68 18.38 -4.78
CA LEU A 69 -20.90 18.11 -4.01
C LEU A 69 -21.10 19.08 -2.82
N PRO A 70 -22.32 19.62 -2.62
CA PRO A 70 -22.63 20.49 -1.48
C PRO A 70 -22.44 19.77 -0.14
N HIS A 71 -21.80 20.43 0.83
CA HIS A 71 -21.62 19.90 2.18
C HIS A 71 -22.82 20.23 3.07
N ALA A 72 -23.52 19.22 3.57
CA ALA A 72 -24.55 19.39 4.59
C ALA A 72 -23.96 19.20 6.00
N ASP A 73 -24.09 20.27 6.77
CA ASP A 73 -24.06 20.40 8.23
C ASP A 73 -22.77 20.16 9.05
N THR A 74 -22.55 21.05 10.01
CA THR A 74 -21.27 21.33 10.69
C THR A 74 -21.04 20.48 11.95
N ARG A 75 -22.10 19.83 12.46
CA ARG A 75 -22.06 19.10 13.74
C ARG A 75 -21.60 17.65 13.60
N ASP A 76 -21.93 16.99 12.50
CA ASP A 76 -21.43 15.64 12.18
C ASP A 76 -19.93 15.66 11.80
N GLY A 77 -19.46 16.76 11.20
CA GLY A 77 -18.07 16.91 10.77
C GLY A 77 -17.03 16.83 11.90
N ALA A 78 -17.36 17.22 13.14
CA ALA A 78 -16.42 17.17 14.28
C ALA A 78 -16.20 15.74 14.78
N ALA A 79 -17.29 14.99 14.93
CA ALA A 79 -17.25 13.57 15.32
C ALA A 79 -16.51 12.75 14.24
N GLU A 80 -16.78 13.05 12.98
CA GLU A 80 -16.13 12.41 11.83
C GLU A 80 -14.65 12.77 11.68
N ARG A 81 -14.24 14.03 11.92
CA ARG A 81 -12.82 14.42 11.94
C ARG A 81 -12.05 13.67 13.02
N LYS A 82 -12.64 13.50 14.20
CA LYS A 82 -12.00 12.73 15.29
C LYS A 82 -11.80 11.26 14.89
N ALA A 83 -12.76 10.66 14.18
CA ALA A 83 -12.63 9.30 13.69
C ALA A 83 -11.53 9.16 12.63
N SER A 84 -11.43 10.09 11.67
CA SER A 84 -10.36 10.06 10.67
C SER A 84 -8.98 10.30 11.28
N LEU A 85 -8.86 11.18 12.27
CA LEU A 85 -7.60 11.42 12.98
C LEU A 85 -7.15 10.18 13.76
N GLN A 86 -8.07 9.51 14.47
CA GLN A 86 -7.77 8.28 15.18
C GLN A 86 -7.35 7.16 14.23
N ALA A 87 -8.07 6.97 13.12
CA ALA A 87 -7.70 5.99 12.10
C ALA A 87 -6.34 6.29 11.48
N SER A 88 -6.04 7.56 11.19
CA SER A 88 -4.75 8.00 10.66
C SER A 88 -3.60 7.79 11.65
N HIS A 89 -3.84 7.98 12.95
CA HIS A 89 -2.83 7.70 13.98
C HIS A 89 -2.52 6.21 14.04
N VAL A 90 -3.54 5.35 14.03
CA VAL A 90 -3.37 3.89 14.02
C VAL A 90 -2.65 3.44 12.75
N SER A 91 -3.02 3.95 11.57
CA SER A 91 -2.36 3.59 10.32
C SER A 91 -0.90 4.03 10.29
N LEU A 92 -0.59 5.23 10.80
CA LEU A 92 0.77 5.74 10.89
C LEU A 92 1.64 4.87 11.82
N MET A 93 1.12 4.51 13.00
CA MET A 93 1.83 3.63 13.93
C MET A 93 2.05 2.24 13.34
N ALA A 94 1.05 1.71 12.62
CA ALA A 94 1.19 0.44 11.89
C ALA A 94 2.26 0.52 10.79
N LEU A 95 2.28 1.62 10.02
CA LEU A 95 3.29 1.84 8.97
C LEU A 95 4.71 1.89 9.56
N ILE A 96 4.89 2.68 10.62
CA ILE A 96 6.17 2.80 11.33
C ILE A 96 6.61 1.42 11.82
N GLY A 97 5.70 0.65 12.45
CA GLY A 97 5.98 -0.70 12.91
C GLY A 97 6.42 -1.63 11.77
N MET A 98 5.67 -1.67 10.67
CA MET A 98 5.99 -2.53 9.51
C MET A 98 7.32 -2.15 8.87
N VAL A 99 7.58 -0.85 8.64
CA VAL A 99 8.85 -0.37 8.07
C VAL A 99 10.01 -0.68 9.01
N THR A 100 9.82 -0.56 10.31
CA THR A 100 10.84 -0.92 11.33
C THR A 100 11.14 -2.42 11.28
N VAL A 101 10.12 -3.27 11.11
CA VAL A 101 10.33 -4.72 10.93
C VAL A 101 11.11 -5.01 9.64
N VAL A 102 10.76 -4.39 8.52
CA VAL A 102 11.49 -4.54 7.26
C VAL A 102 12.95 -4.11 7.44
N ALA A 103 13.19 -2.96 8.08
CA ALA A 103 14.54 -2.49 8.37
C ALA A 103 15.32 -3.45 9.28
N ALA A 104 14.69 -3.98 10.33
CA ALA A 104 15.30 -4.95 11.23
C ALA A 104 15.67 -6.25 10.51
N VAL A 105 14.81 -6.75 9.62
CA VAL A 105 15.10 -7.95 8.81
C VAL A 105 16.30 -7.69 7.90
N LEU A 106 16.32 -6.57 7.17
CA LEU A 106 17.44 -6.22 6.30
C LEU A 106 18.74 -6.06 7.10
N PHE A 107 18.67 -5.48 8.29
CA PHE A 107 19.82 -5.35 9.18
C PHE A 107 20.33 -6.70 9.67
N ILE A 108 19.44 -7.61 10.07
CA ILE A 108 19.79 -8.98 10.48
C ILE A 108 20.44 -9.75 9.33
N ILE A 109 19.91 -9.62 8.10
CA ILE A 109 20.54 -10.22 6.90
C ILE A 109 21.96 -9.71 6.72
N GLY A 110 22.18 -8.39 6.87
CA GLY A 110 23.51 -7.78 6.82
C GLY A 110 24.42 -8.26 7.94
N TRP A 111 23.90 -8.46 9.15
CA TRP A 111 24.64 -8.91 10.34
C TRP A 111 25.10 -10.37 10.24
N ILE A 112 24.25 -11.29 9.76
CA ILE A 112 24.58 -12.72 9.59
C ILE A 112 25.77 -12.92 8.64
N GLY A 113 26.11 -11.90 7.84
CA GLY A 113 27.34 -11.81 7.08
C GLY A 113 27.22 -12.36 5.67
N GLN A 114 28.38 -12.55 5.01
CA GLN A 114 28.46 -12.85 3.57
C GLN A 114 27.70 -14.10 3.14
N SER A 115 27.46 -15.09 4.01
CA SER A 115 26.81 -16.35 3.64
C SER A 115 25.32 -16.19 3.28
N ALA A 116 24.57 -15.36 4.02
CA ALA A 116 23.17 -15.06 3.73
C ALA A 116 23.06 -14.14 2.51
N THR A 117 23.88 -13.09 2.47
CA THR A 117 23.91 -12.13 1.36
C THR A 117 24.38 -12.78 0.04
N ALA A 118 25.34 -13.70 0.08
CA ALA A 118 25.80 -14.44 -1.10
C ALA A 118 24.73 -15.41 -1.62
N ARG A 119 23.96 -16.07 -0.74
CA ARG A 119 22.83 -16.92 -1.17
C ARG A 119 21.74 -16.09 -1.84
N LEU A 120 21.44 -14.90 -1.31
CA LEU A 120 20.53 -13.94 -1.93
C LEU A 120 21.04 -13.48 -3.29
N LEU A 121 22.29 -13.02 -3.38
CA LEU A 121 22.91 -12.58 -4.64
C LEU A 121 23.10 -13.71 -5.67
N ALA A 122 23.13 -14.98 -5.25
CA ALA A 122 23.11 -16.13 -6.16
C ALA A 122 21.69 -16.43 -6.71
N ALA A 123 20.66 -16.03 -5.97
CA ALA A 123 19.26 -16.22 -6.33
C ALA A 123 18.66 -15.03 -7.11
N THR A 124 19.24 -13.83 -7.01
CA THR A 124 18.74 -12.61 -7.63
C THR A 124 19.86 -11.69 -8.10
N THR A 125 19.57 -10.80 -9.06
CA THR A 125 20.49 -9.71 -9.44
C THR A 125 20.41 -8.56 -8.42
N PRO A 126 21.46 -7.72 -8.27
CA PRO A 126 21.41 -6.56 -7.38
C PRO A 126 20.24 -5.61 -7.69
N ALA A 127 19.92 -5.41 -8.98
CA ALA A 127 18.79 -4.58 -9.40
C ALA A 127 17.44 -5.19 -8.98
N ASN A 128 17.26 -6.50 -9.20
CA ASN A 128 16.02 -7.19 -8.86
C ASN A 128 15.82 -7.29 -7.34
N LEU A 129 16.91 -7.37 -6.57
CA LEU A 129 16.85 -7.30 -5.10
C LEU A 129 16.32 -5.94 -4.62
N LEU A 130 16.78 -4.83 -5.21
CA LEU A 130 16.27 -3.49 -4.88
C LEU A 130 14.78 -3.37 -5.22
N VAL A 131 14.35 -3.92 -6.35
CA VAL A 131 12.93 -3.96 -6.73
C VAL A 131 12.11 -4.78 -5.73
N LEU A 132 12.60 -5.93 -5.25
CA LEU A 132 11.93 -6.70 -4.21
C LEU A 132 11.79 -5.92 -2.90
N ILE A 133 12.85 -5.22 -2.46
CA ILE A 133 12.82 -4.39 -1.26
C ILE A 133 11.81 -3.25 -1.43
N ALA A 134 11.83 -2.56 -2.57
CA ALA A 134 10.88 -1.50 -2.87
C ALA A 134 9.43 -2.01 -2.84
N ASN A 135 9.17 -3.21 -3.35
CA ASN A 135 7.87 -3.85 -3.28
C ASN A 135 7.44 -4.21 -1.85
N GLY A 136 8.38 -4.67 -1.02
CA GLY A 136 8.13 -4.88 0.40
C GLY A 136 7.70 -3.60 1.12
N LEU A 137 8.41 -2.50 0.88
CA LEU A 137 8.07 -1.18 1.43
C LEU A 137 6.73 -0.67 0.91
N MET A 138 6.45 -0.84 -0.38
CA MET A 138 5.14 -0.51 -0.97
C MET A 138 4.02 -1.30 -0.29
N GLY A 139 4.24 -2.60 -0.03
CA GLY A 139 3.31 -3.45 0.71
C GLY A 139 2.97 -2.85 2.08
N CYS A 140 3.95 -2.33 2.82
CA CYS A 140 3.71 -1.63 4.08
C CYS A 140 2.79 -0.42 3.92
N VAL A 141 3.00 0.39 2.88
CA VAL A 141 2.16 1.56 2.57
C VAL A 141 0.73 1.14 2.26
N VAL A 142 0.55 0.15 1.38
CA VAL A 142 -0.78 -0.36 0.99
C VAL A 142 -1.53 -0.92 2.20
N VAL A 143 -0.87 -1.74 3.02
CA VAL A 143 -1.48 -2.29 4.23
C VAL A 143 -1.85 -1.19 5.23
N SER A 144 -0.99 -0.18 5.40
CA SER A 144 -1.29 0.97 6.26
C SER A 144 -2.52 1.75 5.78
N GLU A 145 -2.62 2.00 4.48
CA GLU A 145 -3.78 2.67 3.88
C GLU A 145 -5.07 1.85 4.04
N LEU A 146 -5.01 0.53 3.85
CA LEU A 146 -6.15 -0.36 4.09
C LEU A 146 -6.60 -0.33 5.56
N ILE A 147 -5.65 -0.31 6.51
CA ILE A 147 -5.95 -0.14 7.94
C ILE A 147 -6.65 1.20 8.17
N ARG A 148 -6.15 2.29 7.57
CA ARG A 148 -6.76 3.63 7.66
C ARG A 148 -8.21 3.61 7.19
N PHE A 149 -8.46 3.03 6.02
CA PHE A 149 -9.81 2.96 5.44
C PHE A 149 -10.75 2.08 6.26
N ALA A 150 -10.29 0.89 6.66
CA ALA A 150 -11.07 -0.06 7.44
C ALA A 150 -11.45 0.51 8.82
N MET A 151 -10.50 1.14 9.52
CA MET A 151 -10.75 1.78 10.82
C MET A 151 -11.69 2.98 10.70
N THR A 152 -11.52 3.81 9.67
CA THR A 152 -12.45 4.92 9.41
C THR A 152 -13.87 4.39 9.18
N LEU A 153 -14.02 3.35 8.38
CA LEU A 153 -15.31 2.72 8.11
C LEU A 153 -15.93 2.10 9.38
N ALA A 154 -15.13 1.40 10.19
CA ALA A 154 -15.58 0.78 11.44
C ALA A 154 -16.04 1.84 12.46
N LEU A 155 -15.28 2.92 12.64
CA LEU A 155 -15.63 4.02 13.55
C LEU A 155 -16.89 4.77 13.11
N LEU A 156 -17.08 4.95 11.79
CA LEU A 156 -18.32 5.55 11.25
C LEU A 156 -19.53 4.63 11.45
N ARG A 157 -19.35 3.31 11.36
CA ARG A 157 -20.44 2.35 11.57
C ARG A 157 -20.82 2.19 13.04
N ALA A 158 -19.84 2.24 13.95
CA ALA A 158 -20.07 2.09 15.39
C ALA A 158 -20.76 3.29 16.06
N ARG A 159 -20.87 4.43 15.37
CA ARG A 159 -21.53 5.65 15.85
C ARG A 159 -22.93 5.88 15.28
N ARG A 160 -23.44 4.95 14.48
CA ARG A 160 -24.86 4.88 14.10
C ARG A 160 -25.60 3.92 15.01
#